data_AF-A0A1Y2GJF1-F1
#
_entry.id   AF-A0A1Y2GJF1-F1
#
_cell.length_a   1.000
_cell.length_b   1.000
_cell.length_c   1.000
_cell.angle_alpha   90.00
_cell.angle_beta   90.00
_cell.angle_gamma   90.00
#
_symmetry.space_group_name_H-M   'P 1'
#
loop_
_entity.id
_entity.type
_entity.pdbx_description
1 polymer ?
#
loop_
_entity_poly.entity_id
_entity_poly.type
_entity_poly.pdbx_seq_one_letter_code
_entity_poly.pdbx_strand_id
1 'polypeptide(L)'
;MRKGFFSGVLMGIALLATTTIVRADDDDDDGVHPLRTHSIYMPYIDQDLQNRWFDFGGDALINTNKHVRLTSDVPSQTGYLWSRLPITAANFQVEFEFKVDGKSDGLCGDGFAVWLTKEHGEMGPVFGNRDNFEGVGIFFDTYANSRQAHSFPFVMAMVGDGRTSYDNANDGQPNNVGSCEVDFRRKDIPTKGRITYYRESGTLTFQIQTVAWDQWDPCFTLYDVKLPPLSYLGFTAVTGEVHDNHDIISVTTSTMAKAGYSQKQANNNTPPPQKKTGVMWYLKFLAACGVFVALIMAFKLSKNSNGGSKHF
;
A
#
# COMPACT_ATOMS: atom_id res chain seq x y z
N MET A 1 -69.76 3.95 -58.83
CA MET A 1 -69.16 2.96 -57.90
C MET A 1 -67.70 3.33 -57.66
N ARG A 2 -67.33 3.43 -56.38
CA ARG A 2 -66.01 3.86 -55.87
C ARG A 2 -64.88 2.94 -56.33
N LYS A 3 -63.73 3.51 -56.73
CA LYS A 3 -62.39 3.02 -56.35
C LYS A 3 -61.48 4.22 -56.15
N GLY A 4 -61.04 4.40 -54.90
CA GLY A 4 -60.10 5.45 -54.51
C GLY A 4 -58.66 5.06 -54.82
N PHE A 5 -57.81 6.06 -54.98
CA PHE A 5 -56.36 5.89 -54.89
C PHE A 5 -55.88 6.64 -53.65
N PHE A 6 -55.18 5.88 -52.81
CA PHE A 6 -54.70 6.25 -51.49
C PHE A 6 -53.37 7.01 -51.57
N SER A 7 -53.18 7.81 -50.53
CA SER A 7 -52.00 8.55 -50.06
C SER A 7 -50.64 7.84 -50.20
N GLY A 8 -49.56 8.63 -50.28
CA GLY A 8 -48.19 8.15 -50.06
C GLY A 8 -47.12 9.25 -50.12
N VAL A 9 -47.09 10.16 -49.15
CA VAL A 9 -45.96 11.07 -48.91
C VAL A 9 -44.77 10.25 -48.38
N LEU A 10 -43.65 10.24 -49.10
CA LEU A 10 -42.39 9.65 -48.66
C LEU A 10 -41.75 10.60 -47.62
N MET A 11 -41.66 10.18 -46.36
CA MET A 11 -40.86 10.83 -45.33
C MET A 11 -39.65 9.93 -45.06
N GLY A 12 -38.50 10.29 -45.64
CA GLY A 12 -37.22 9.62 -45.37
C GLY A 12 -36.67 10.07 -44.02
N ILE A 13 -36.59 9.15 -43.07
CA ILE A 13 -35.91 9.35 -41.79
C ILE A 13 -34.45 8.93 -41.97
N ALA A 14 -33.52 9.87 -41.92
CA ALA A 14 -32.10 9.59 -41.83
C ALA A 14 -31.74 9.28 -40.37
N LEU A 15 -31.41 8.01 -40.06
CA LEU A 15 -30.79 7.66 -38.79
C LEU A 15 -29.31 8.07 -38.83
N LEU A 16 -28.94 9.11 -38.08
CA LEU A 16 -27.54 9.32 -37.68
C LEU A 16 -27.19 8.31 -36.59
N ALA A 17 -26.41 7.29 -36.94
CA ALA A 17 -25.73 6.44 -35.98
C ALA A 17 -24.62 7.25 -35.32
N THR A 18 -24.85 7.73 -34.10
CA THR A 18 -23.78 8.26 -33.25
C THR A 18 -22.98 7.09 -32.69
N THR A 19 -21.82 6.81 -33.27
CA THR A 19 -20.81 5.97 -32.64
C THR A 19 -20.24 6.71 -31.44
N THR A 20 -20.72 6.36 -30.24
CA THR A 20 -20.04 6.70 -29.00
C THR A 20 -18.71 5.96 -28.98
N ILE A 21 -17.63 6.66 -29.29
CA ILE A 21 -16.28 6.19 -29.01
C ILE A 21 -16.18 6.15 -27.48
N VAL A 22 -16.27 4.96 -26.90
CA VAL A 22 -15.88 4.71 -25.51
C VAL A 22 -14.39 5.00 -25.46
N ARG A 23 -14.02 6.15 -24.89
CA ARG A 23 -12.65 6.34 -24.42
C ARG A 23 -12.48 5.39 -23.26
N ALA A 24 -11.55 4.45 -23.38
CA ALA A 24 -11.00 3.82 -22.19
C ALA A 24 -10.38 4.96 -21.38
N ASP A 25 -10.88 5.18 -20.17
CA ASP A 25 -10.14 5.96 -19.19
C ASP A 25 -8.88 5.13 -18.91
N ASP A 26 -7.72 5.64 -19.34
CA ASP A 26 -6.43 5.12 -18.89
C ASP A 26 -6.39 5.44 -17.38
N ASP A 27 -6.77 4.47 -16.55
CA ASP A 27 -6.50 4.52 -15.12
C ASP A 27 -5.00 4.82 -14.97
N ASP A 28 -4.69 5.88 -14.22
CA ASP A 28 -3.33 6.23 -13.81
C ASP A 28 -2.77 5.06 -12.98
N ASP A 29 -2.25 4.04 -13.65
CA ASP A 29 -1.56 2.92 -13.04
C ASP A 29 -0.28 3.47 -12.42
N ASP A 30 -0.34 3.73 -11.12
CA ASP A 30 0.80 4.11 -10.29
C ASP A 30 1.89 3.03 -10.25
N GLY A 31 1.64 1.89 -10.91
CA GLY A 31 2.52 0.74 -11.02
C GLY A 31 2.62 -0.01 -9.70
N VAL A 32 1.68 0.21 -8.78
CA VAL A 32 1.58 -0.49 -7.49
C VAL A 32 0.44 -1.49 -7.57
N HIS A 33 0.79 -2.78 -7.66
CA HIS A 33 -0.21 -3.85 -7.73
C HIS A 33 -0.17 -4.72 -6.47
N PRO A 34 -1.31 -4.90 -5.77
CA PRO A 34 -1.34 -5.72 -4.57
C PRO A 34 -1.11 -7.21 -4.89
N LEU A 35 -0.26 -7.85 -4.09
CA LEU A 35 0.03 -9.28 -4.13
C LEU A 35 -0.82 -10.00 -3.07
N ARG A 36 -2.01 -10.46 -3.46
CA ARG A 36 -2.92 -11.23 -2.59
C ARG A 36 -2.27 -12.47 -1.98
N THR A 37 -1.36 -13.11 -2.71
CA THR A 37 -0.62 -14.32 -2.27
C THR A 37 0.37 -14.07 -1.14
N HIS A 38 0.69 -12.80 -0.87
CA HIS A 38 1.65 -12.35 0.14
C HIS A 38 1.02 -11.32 1.09
N SER A 39 -0.31 -11.29 1.14
CA SER A 39 -1.06 -10.39 2.01
C SER A 39 -2.02 -11.20 2.88
N ILE A 40 -2.00 -10.95 4.18
CA ILE A 40 -2.87 -11.61 5.16
C ILE A 40 -3.41 -10.59 6.16
N TYR A 41 -4.71 -10.69 6.43
CA TYR A 41 -5.44 -9.86 7.39
C TYR A 41 -6.68 -10.64 7.83
N MET A 42 -7.41 -10.13 8.83
CA MET A 42 -8.63 -10.76 9.33
C MET A 42 -9.61 -11.10 8.17
N PRO A 43 -10.21 -12.30 8.13
CA PRO A 43 -10.31 -13.28 9.22
C PRO A 43 -9.18 -14.34 9.33
N TYR A 44 -8.05 -14.19 8.63
CA TYR A 44 -6.86 -15.07 8.60
C TYR A 44 -7.06 -16.55 8.18
N ILE A 45 -8.24 -17.14 8.34
CA ILE A 45 -8.54 -18.54 8.02
C ILE A 45 -9.54 -18.57 6.86
N ASP A 46 -9.27 -19.45 5.89
CA ASP A 46 -10.16 -19.69 4.75
C ASP A 46 -11.08 -20.90 5.01
N GLN A 47 -10.52 -22.11 5.05
CA GLN A 47 -11.26 -23.37 5.20
C GLN A 47 -10.45 -24.34 6.06
N ASP A 48 -11.14 -25.19 6.83
CA ASP A 48 -10.53 -26.28 7.63
C ASP A 48 -9.40 -25.81 8.57
N LEU A 49 -9.57 -24.62 9.15
CA LEU A 49 -8.58 -23.98 10.03
C LEU A 49 -7.23 -23.68 9.34
N GLN A 50 -7.21 -23.58 8.01
CA GLN A 50 -6.03 -23.25 7.22
C GLN A 50 -6.19 -21.93 6.46
N ASN A 51 -5.07 -21.32 6.10
CA ASN A 51 -5.00 -20.24 5.13
C ASN A 51 -4.45 -20.77 3.80
N ARG A 52 -4.99 -20.28 2.69
CA ARG A 52 -4.57 -20.69 1.34
C ARG A 52 -3.14 -20.25 0.99
N TRP A 53 -2.73 -19.08 1.48
CA TRP A 53 -1.50 -18.41 1.06
C TRP A 53 -0.43 -18.39 2.12
N PHE A 54 -0.80 -18.61 3.39
CA PHE A 54 0.11 -18.63 4.52
C PHE A 54 0.03 -19.96 5.25
N ASP A 55 1.16 -20.38 5.79
CA ASP A 55 1.28 -21.47 6.73
C ASP A 55 1.67 -20.91 8.10
N PHE A 56 1.12 -21.46 9.16
CA PHE A 56 1.42 -21.04 10.54
C PHE A 56 1.48 -22.27 11.43
N GLY A 57 2.30 -22.21 12.47
CA GLY A 57 2.53 -23.36 13.35
C GLY A 57 3.51 -23.07 14.48
N GLY A 58 4.04 -24.13 15.07
CA GLY A 58 4.69 -24.06 16.38
C GLY A 58 3.66 -23.71 17.46
N ASP A 59 3.98 -22.72 18.28
CA ASP A 59 3.10 -22.17 19.31
C ASP A 59 2.16 -21.06 18.81
N ALA A 60 2.15 -20.78 17.50
CA ALA A 60 1.35 -19.71 16.94
C ALA A 60 -0.16 -19.97 17.13
N LEU A 61 -0.88 -18.93 17.56
CA LEU A 61 -2.34 -18.95 17.78
C LEU A 61 -3.03 -17.97 16.85
N ILE A 62 -4.06 -18.43 16.15
CA ILE A 62 -4.87 -17.58 15.27
C ILE A 62 -6.11 -17.09 16.01
N ASN A 63 -6.16 -15.78 16.27
CA ASN A 63 -7.39 -15.11 16.65
C ASN A 63 -8.03 -14.51 15.40
N THR A 64 -8.99 -15.21 14.82
CA THR A 64 -9.58 -14.87 13.51
C THR A 64 -10.04 -13.43 13.40
N ASN A 65 -10.44 -12.78 14.50
CA ASN A 65 -10.99 -11.43 14.48
C ASN A 65 -10.04 -10.37 15.03
N LYS A 66 -8.77 -10.70 15.29
CA LYS A 66 -7.82 -9.77 15.91
C LYS A 66 -6.42 -9.81 15.30
N HIS A 67 -5.77 -10.97 15.31
CA HIS A 67 -4.34 -11.10 14.98
C HIS A 67 -3.90 -12.56 14.86
N VAL A 68 -2.73 -12.75 14.26
CA VAL A 68 -1.91 -13.97 14.35
C VAL A 68 -0.89 -13.78 15.46
N ARG A 69 -1.03 -14.53 16.56
CA ARG A 69 -0.08 -14.49 17.67
C ARG A 69 1.03 -15.50 17.41
N LEU A 70 2.26 -15.05 17.21
CA LEU A 70 3.41 -15.93 17.01
C LEU A 70 3.82 -16.60 18.32
N THR A 71 3.93 -15.82 19.39
CA THR A 71 4.16 -16.33 20.76
C THR A 71 3.32 -15.54 21.75
N SER A 72 2.97 -16.17 22.87
CA SER A 72 2.25 -15.58 23.99
C SER A 72 3.22 -15.17 25.09
N ASP A 73 2.73 -14.37 26.03
CA ASP A 73 3.36 -14.00 27.30
C ASP A 73 3.49 -15.23 28.25
N VAL A 74 4.24 -16.23 27.78
CA VAL A 74 4.56 -17.53 28.38
C VAL A 74 6.00 -17.90 27.99
N PRO A 75 6.80 -18.50 28.89
CA PRO A 75 8.17 -18.92 28.58
C PRO A 75 8.26 -19.99 27.49
N SER A 76 9.41 -20.05 26.81
CA SER A 76 9.82 -21.17 25.93
C SER A 76 8.87 -21.47 24.76
N GLN A 77 8.31 -20.44 24.12
CA GLN A 77 7.48 -20.59 22.94
C GLN A 77 8.26 -20.30 21.66
N THR A 78 7.88 -20.96 20.57
CA THR A 78 8.39 -20.68 19.22
C THR A 78 7.25 -20.82 18.22
N GLY A 79 6.94 -19.76 17.50
CA GLY A 79 5.87 -19.77 16.51
C GLY A 79 6.24 -19.06 15.22
N TYR A 80 5.53 -19.42 14.15
CA TYR A 80 5.81 -18.92 12.81
C TYR A 80 4.55 -18.62 12.00
N LEU A 81 4.72 -17.74 11.01
CA LEU A 81 3.79 -17.43 9.94
C LEU A 81 4.60 -17.23 8.65
N TRP A 82 4.46 -18.12 7.67
CA TRP A 82 5.20 -18.11 6.41
C TRP A 82 4.26 -18.03 5.21
N SER A 83 4.63 -17.26 4.20
CA SER A 83 4.01 -17.37 2.87
C SER A 83 4.28 -18.77 2.28
N ARG A 84 3.28 -19.35 1.62
CA ARG A 84 3.39 -20.66 0.94
C ARG A 84 4.05 -20.57 -0.43
N LEU A 85 4.05 -19.36 -1.01
CA LEU A 85 4.65 -19.09 -2.32
C LEU A 85 5.77 -18.05 -2.16
N PRO A 86 6.85 -18.14 -2.96
CA PRO A 86 7.88 -17.12 -2.95
C PRO A 86 7.41 -15.83 -3.66
N ILE A 87 7.93 -14.69 -3.23
CA ILE A 87 7.82 -13.41 -3.95
C ILE A 87 8.74 -13.47 -5.15
N THR A 88 8.18 -13.38 -6.35
CA THR A 88 8.93 -13.36 -7.63
C THR A 88 9.06 -11.96 -8.22
N ALA A 89 8.39 -10.97 -7.62
CA ALA A 89 8.44 -9.58 -8.05
C ALA A 89 9.86 -9.02 -7.95
N ALA A 90 10.25 -8.19 -8.93
CA ALA A 90 11.55 -7.54 -8.93
C ALA A 90 11.61 -6.37 -7.94
N ASN A 91 10.55 -5.58 -7.88
CA ASN A 91 10.42 -4.51 -6.89
C ASN A 91 9.12 -4.76 -6.15
N PHE A 92 9.20 -4.70 -4.83
CA PHE A 92 8.04 -4.91 -3.98
C PHE A 92 8.16 -4.12 -2.69
N GLN A 93 7.00 -3.86 -2.10
CA GLN A 93 6.87 -3.32 -0.76
C GLN A 93 6.06 -4.29 0.08
N VAL A 94 6.55 -4.56 1.29
CA VAL A 94 5.82 -5.30 2.33
C VAL A 94 5.55 -4.32 3.46
N GLU A 95 4.28 -4.10 3.76
CA GLU A 95 3.84 -3.43 4.98
C GLU A 95 3.26 -4.47 5.92
N PHE A 96 3.64 -4.41 7.19
CA PHE A 96 3.05 -5.27 8.21
C PHE A 96 2.73 -4.46 9.45
N GLU A 97 1.56 -4.70 10.01
CA GLU A 97 1.14 -4.21 11.31
C GLU A 97 1.39 -5.30 12.34
N PHE A 98 2.03 -4.93 13.45
CA PHE A 98 2.40 -5.85 14.51
C PHE A 98 2.07 -5.22 15.87
N LYS A 99 2.12 -6.01 16.95
CA LYS A 99 2.05 -5.54 18.32
C LYS A 99 2.91 -6.42 19.22
N VAL A 100 3.78 -5.80 20.02
CA VAL A 100 4.54 -6.46 21.08
C VAL A 100 4.05 -5.96 22.42
N ASP A 101 3.57 -6.86 23.26
CA ASP A 101 2.89 -6.53 24.52
C ASP A 101 3.10 -7.60 25.58
N GLY A 102 3.26 -7.22 26.84
CA GLY A 102 3.43 -8.17 27.94
C GLY A 102 3.20 -7.53 29.30
N LYS A 103 3.05 -8.37 30.32
CA LYS A 103 2.65 -7.93 31.67
C LYS A 103 3.79 -7.25 32.43
N SER A 104 5.03 -7.61 32.11
CA SER A 104 6.22 -7.14 32.80
C SER A 104 6.64 -5.76 32.31
N ASP A 105 7.01 -4.88 33.24
CA ASP A 105 7.48 -3.53 32.95
C ASP A 105 8.95 -3.46 32.53
N GLY A 106 9.77 -4.47 32.86
CA GLY A 106 11.22 -4.42 32.65
C GLY A 106 11.91 -5.73 32.27
N LEU A 107 11.29 -6.89 32.51
CA LEU A 107 11.79 -8.19 32.03
C LEU A 107 10.89 -8.68 30.88
N CYS A 108 11.34 -8.54 29.65
CA CYS A 108 10.63 -8.88 28.43
C CYS A 108 11.61 -9.47 27.43
N GLY A 109 11.14 -10.32 26.53
CA GLY A 109 11.99 -10.94 25.53
C GLY A 109 11.28 -12.05 24.73
N ASP A 110 11.95 -12.69 23.79
CA ASP A 110 13.24 -12.20 23.24
C ASP A 110 12.96 -11.25 22.06
N GLY A 111 11.93 -11.57 21.27
CA GLY A 111 11.43 -10.71 20.21
C GLY A 111 10.83 -11.49 19.05
N PHE A 112 10.73 -10.83 17.90
CA PHE A 112 10.30 -11.47 16.65
C PHE A 112 11.18 -11.04 15.48
N ALA A 113 11.09 -11.75 14.36
CA ALA A 113 11.81 -11.45 13.15
C ALA A 113 10.92 -11.53 11.92
N VAL A 114 11.26 -10.72 10.91
CA VAL A 114 10.67 -10.75 9.57
C VAL A 114 11.73 -11.21 8.58
N TRP A 115 11.32 -12.08 7.66
CA TRP A 115 12.22 -12.82 6.80
C TRP A 115 11.88 -12.63 5.33
N LEU A 116 12.93 -12.45 4.52
CA LEU A 116 12.91 -12.57 3.07
C LEU A 116 14.00 -13.57 2.68
N THR A 117 13.68 -14.85 2.80
CA THR A 117 14.66 -15.96 2.74
C THR A 117 14.31 -17.00 1.70
N LYS A 118 15.31 -17.75 1.26
CA LYS A 118 15.12 -18.87 0.32
C LYS A 118 14.42 -20.05 0.96
N GLU A 119 14.81 -20.42 2.17
CA GLU A 119 14.14 -21.42 3.00
C GLU A 119 12.96 -20.81 3.75
N HIS A 120 11.97 -21.64 4.10
CA HIS A 120 10.79 -21.26 4.90
C HIS A 120 10.33 -22.44 5.76
N GLY A 121 9.64 -22.16 6.87
CA GLY A 121 8.98 -23.19 7.70
C GLY A 121 9.90 -24.09 8.53
N GLU A 122 11.23 -23.92 8.45
CA GLU A 122 12.18 -24.63 9.30
C GLU A 122 12.43 -23.85 10.60
N MET A 123 11.96 -24.39 11.72
CA MET A 123 12.16 -23.78 13.03
C MET A 123 13.62 -23.89 13.49
N GLY A 124 14.06 -22.91 14.28
CA GLY A 124 15.41 -22.91 14.83
C GLY A 124 15.66 -21.80 15.86
N PRO A 125 16.93 -21.62 16.25
CA PRO A 125 17.29 -20.80 17.40
C PRO A 125 17.31 -19.29 17.11
N VAL A 126 17.11 -18.86 15.86
CA VAL A 126 17.23 -17.45 15.47
C VAL A 126 15.84 -16.84 15.40
N PHE A 127 15.35 -16.30 16.51
CA PHE A 127 13.99 -15.75 16.64
C PHE A 127 12.90 -16.73 16.17
N GLY A 128 13.13 -18.04 16.31
CA GLY A 128 12.23 -19.10 15.86
C GLY A 128 12.47 -19.64 14.44
N ASN A 129 13.38 -19.05 13.67
CA ASN A 129 13.81 -19.55 12.36
C ASN A 129 15.12 -20.34 12.45
N ARG A 130 15.39 -21.17 11.42
CA ARG A 130 16.68 -21.85 11.26
C ARG A 130 17.87 -20.87 11.28
N ASP A 131 18.98 -21.35 11.82
CA ASP A 131 20.27 -20.68 11.65
C ASP A 131 20.80 -20.89 10.22
N ASN A 132 21.85 -20.15 9.86
CA ASN A 132 22.50 -20.22 8.55
C ASN A 132 21.49 -20.07 7.40
N PHE A 133 20.64 -19.05 7.48
CA PHE A 133 19.64 -18.72 6.47
C PHE A 133 20.28 -18.03 5.25
N GLU A 134 19.67 -18.18 4.07
CA GLU A 134 20.05 -17.45 2.85
C GLU A 134 18.98 -16.39 2.54
N GLY A 135 19.33 -15.10 2.66
CA GLY A 135 18.40 -13.99 2.45
C GLY A 135 18.58 -12.85 3.45
N VAL A 136 17.49 -12.18 3.81
CA VAL A 136 17.51 -11.08 4.81
C VAL A 136 16.61 -11.43 5.98
N GLY A 137 17.14 -11.25 7.19
CA GLY A 137 16.40 -11.23 8.44
C GLY A 137 16.39 -9.81 9.02
N ILE A 138 15.22 -9.34 9.46
CA ILE A 138 15.04 -8.09 10.21
C ILE A 138 14.49 -8.48 11.59
N PHE A 139 15.28 -8.23 12.62
CA PHE A 139 15.03 -8.67 13.99
C PHE A 139 14.53 -7.51 14.82
N PHE A 140 13.45 -7.73 15.56
CA PHE A 140 12.84 -6.83 16.51
C PHE A 140 13.14 -7.37 17.90
N ASP A 141 14.27 -6.94 18.44
CA ASP A 141 14.83 -7.45 19.67
C ASP A 141 14.39 -6.60 20.86
N THR A 142 13.90 -7.24 21.91
CA THR A 142 13.45 -6.58 23.15
C THR A 142 14.32 -6.92 24.35
N TYR A 143 15.31 -7.80 24.22
CA TYR A 143 16.13 -8.27 25.33
C TYR A 143 17.62 -8.14 25.04
N ALA A 144 18.37 -7.60 26.01
CA ALA A 144 19.83 -7.48 25.89
C ALA A 144 20.53 -8.75 26.39
N ASN A 145 21.01 -9.61 25.49
CA ASN A 145 21.80 -10.79 25.88
C ASN A 145 23.22 -10.42 26.34
N SER A 146 23.70 -9.24 25.97
CA SER A 146 25.00 -8.71 26.40
C SER A 146 24.96 -7.21 26.72
N ARG A 147 26.07 -6.67 27.22
CA ARG A 147 26.19 -5.22 27.46
C ARG A 147 26.36 -4.50 26.13
N GLN A 148 25.28 -3.92 25.63
CA GLN A 148 25.26 -3.13 24.41
C GLN A 148 25.43 -1.62 24.67
N ALA A 149 25.88 -0.89 23.63
CA ALA A 149 25.96 0.58 23.66
C ALA A 149 24.64 1.27 23.27
N HIS A 150 23.75 0.53 22.60
CA HIS A 150 22.42 0.97 22.21
C HIS A 150 21.36 0.56 23.24
N SER A 151 20.18 1.17 23.14
CA SER A 151 19.03 0.84 23.98
C SER A 151 18.14 -0.20 23.32
N PHE A 152 17.43 -0.98 24.15
CA PHE A 152 16.35 -1.86 23.70
C PHE A 152 14.99 -1.21 23.97
N PRO A 153 13.96 -1.46 23.13
CA PRO A 153 13.98 -2.34 21.96
C PRO A 153 14.83 -1.85 20.78
N PHE A 154 15.39 -2.80 20.04
CA PHE A 154 16.34 -2.56 18.96
C PHE A 154 15.91 -3.31 17.69
N VAL A 155 15.97 -2.64 16.54
CA VAL A 155 15.71 -3.28 15.25
C VAL A 155 17.02 -3.40 14.50
N MET A 156 17.40 -4.62 14.09
CA MET A 156 18.61 -4.87 13.32
C MET A 156 18.34 -5.75 12.10
N ALA A 157 19.16 -5.58 11.06
CA ALA A 157 19.12 -6.41 9.87
C ALA A 157 20.42 -7.20 9.72
N MET A 158 20.29 -8.44 9.24
CA MET A 158 21.39 -9.29 8.83
C MET A 158 21.11 -9.84 7.42
N VAL A 159 22.13 -9.83 6.56
CA VAL A 159 22.11 -10.56 5.28
C VAL A 159 22.77 -11.92 5.51
N GLY A 160 21.99 -12.98 5.38
CA GLY A 160 22.45 -14.36 5.52
C GLY A 160 22.94 -14.93 4.19
N ASP A 161 24.12 -15.56 4.22
CA ASP A 161 24.77 -16.22 3.08
C ASP A 161 24.57 -17.75 3.06
N GLY A 162 23.69 -18.27 3.92
CA GLY A 162 23.45 -19.70 4.11
C GLY A 162 24.53 -20.43 4.93
N ARG A 163 25.50 -19.71 5.52
CA ARG A 163 26.64 -20.31 6.24
C ARG A 163 26.97 -19.61 7.55
N THR A 164 26.82 -18.30 7.59
CA THR A 164 27.12 -17.47 8.75
C THR A 164 26.04 -17.71 9.81
N SER A 165 26.47 -17.95 11.04
CA SER A 165 25.59 -18.16 12.18
C SER A 165 25.18 -16.83 12.79
N TYR A 166 23.95 -16.74 13.29
CA TYR A 166 23.52 -15.59 14.08
C TYR A 166 24.09 -15.67 15.51
N ASP A 167 24.74 -14.59 15.95
CA ASP A 167 25.36 -14.52 17.27
C ASP A 167 24.34 -14.11 18.36
N ASN A 168 23.57 -15.07 18.86
CA ASN A 168 22.61 -14.86 19.96
C ASN A 168 23.26 -14.30 21.23
N ALA A 169 24.54 -14.57 21.48
CA ALA A 169 25.19 -14.12 22.71
C ALA A 169 25.48 -12.61 22.71
N ASN A 170 25.58 -12.01 21.52
CA ASN A 170 25.86 -10.59 21.34
C ASN A 170 24.79 -9.91 20.47
N ASP A 171 23.55 -10.39 20.50
CA ASP A 171 22.40 -9.75 19.83
C ASP A 171 22.65 -9.53 18.31
N GLY A 172 23.36 -10.47 17.66
CA GLY A 172 23.69 -10.42 16.24
C GLY A 172 24.67 -9.31 15.81
N GLN A 173 25.26 -8.56 16.77
CA GLN A 173 26.07 -7.36 16.50
C GLN A 173 27.17 -7.56 15.44
N PRO A 174 27.96 -8.66 15.45
CA PRO A 174 29.03 -8.86 14.47
C PRO A 174 28.57 -8.87 13.01
N ASN A 175 27.30 -9.19 12.76
CA ASN A 175 26.70 -9.29 11.42
C ASN A 175 25.60 -8.23 11.18
N ASN A 176 25.52 -7.20 12.01
CA ASN A 176 24.58 -6.11 11.84
C ASN A 176 24.96 -5.25 10.63
N VAL A 177 24.09 -5.23 9.61
CA VAL A 177 24.27 -4.41 8.39
C VAL A 177 23.43 -3.14 8.37
N GLY A 178 22.53 -2.96 9.33
CA GLY A 178 21.66 -1.79 9.44
C GLY A 178 20.72 -1.93 10.63
N SER A 179 20.54 -0.85 11.38
CA SER A 179 19.78 -0.90 12.62
C SER A 179 19.25 0.47 13.06
N CYS A 180 18.25 0.46 13.96
CA CYS A 180 17.82 1.64 14.69
C CYS A 180 17.32 1.28 16.09
N GLU A 181 17.50 2.20 17.04
CA GLU A 181 16.86 2.16 18.36
C GLU A 181 15.46 2.72 18.23
N VAL A 182 14.44 1.90 18.55
CA VAL A 182 13.05 2.33 18.44
C VAL A 182 12.21 1.59 19.45
N ASP A 183 11.57 2.36 20.33
CA ASP A 183 10.57 1.80 21.23
C ASP A 183 9.30 1.46 20.43
N PHE A 184 9.02 0.17 20.30
CA PHE A 184 7.81 -0.38 19.66
C PHE A 184 6.94 -1.21 20.62
N ARG A 185 7.37 -1.38 21.87
CA ARG A 185 6.68 -2.24 22.84
C ARG A 185 5.56 -1.46 23.53
N ARG A 186 4.41 -2.10 23.74
CA ARG A 186 3.23 -1.52 24.44
C ARG A 186 2.78 -0.15 23.89
N LYS A 187 2.82 0.02 22.57
CA LYS A 187 2.26 1.21 21.94
C LYS A 187 0.73 1.16 21.90
N ASP A 188 0.13 2.31 22.17
CA ASP A 188 -1.32 2.54 22.06
C ASP A 188 -1.77 2.82 20.62
N ILE A 189 -0.82 3.17 19.76
CA ILE A 189 -1.06 3.36 18.33
C ILE A 189 -0.67 2.08 17.55
N PRO A 190 -1.17 1.91 16.33
CA PRO A 190 -0.72 0.83 15.46
C PRO A 190 0.77 0.93 15.15
N THR A 191 1.51 -0.11 15.51
CA THR A 191 2.92 -0.27 15.15
C THR A 191 3.04 -0.97 13.80
N LYS A 192 3.72 -0.33 12.84
CA LYS A 192 3.88 -0.86 11.49
C LYS A 192 5.33 -0.86 11.04
N GLY A 193 5.72 -1.86 10.26
CA GLY A 193 6.98 -1.92 9.53
C GLY A 193 6.72 -1.89 8.02
N ARG A 194 7.62 -1.25 7.27
CA ARG A 194 7.58 -1.19 5.81
C ARG A 194 8.95 -1.54 5.24
N ILE A 195 9.00 -2.62 4.48
CA ILE A 195 10.18 -3.06 3.72
C ILE A 195 9.94 -2.68 2.26
N THR A 196 10.87 -1.94 1.65
CA THR A 196 10.82 -1.60 0.22
C THR A 196 12.09 -2.13 -0.43
N TYR A 197 11.96 -2.96 -1.46
CA TYR A 197 13.09 -3.55 -2.17
C TYR A 197 13.05 -3.24 -3.67
N TYR A 198 14.21 -2.83 -4.20
CA TYR A 198 14.45 -2.63 -5.64
C TYR A 198 15.59 -3.54 -6.11
N ARG A 199 15.28 -4.59 -6.87
CA ARG A 199 16.27 -5.60 -7.31
C ARG A 199 17.38 -5.01 -8.18
N GLU A 200 17.06 -4.06 -9.05
CA GLU A 200 18.02 -3.50 -10.01
C GLU A 200 19.14 -2.71 -9.32
N SER A 201 18.79 -1.93 -8.29
CA SER A 201 19.76 -1.16 -7.49
C SER A 201 20.27 -1.92 -6.26
N GLY A 202 19.73 -3.12 -5.96
CA GLY A 202 20.03 -3.86 -4.75
C GLY A 202 19.71 -3.09 -3.47
N THR A 203 18.71 -2.20 -3.50
CA THR A 203 18.38 -1.33 -2.37
C THR A 203 17.23 -1.91 -1.56
N LEU A 204 17.44 -2.09 -0.26
CA LEU A 204 16.41 -2.47 0.70
C LEU A 204 16.29 -1.37 1.76
N THR A 205 15.13 -0.74 1.88
CA THR A 205 14.87 0.25 2.94
C THR A 205 13.89 -0.32 3.94
N PHE A 206 14.12 -0.05 5.21
CA PHE A 206 13.17 -0.34 6.28
C PHE A 206 12.73 0.96 6.97
N GLN A 207 11.42 1.16 7.06
CA GLN A 207 10.78 2.25 7.78
C GLN A 207 9.84 1.67 8.84
N ILE A 208 9.64 2.40 9.92
CA ILE A 208 8.80 1.98 11.03
C ILE A 208 7.88 3.11 11.48
N GLN A 209 6.68 2.78 11.92
CA GLN A 209 5.72 3.70 12.49
C GLN A 209 5.45 3.29 13.94
N THR A 210 5.83 4.12 14.91
CA THR A 210 5.59 3.87 16.34
C THR A 210 5.15 5.11 17.14
N VAL A 211 5.10 6.30 16.51
CA VAL A 211 4.83 7.59 17.16
C VAL A 211 3.44 8.17 16.84
N ALA A 212 3.04 8.16 15.56
CA ALA A 212 1.73 8.63 15.14
C ALA A 212 1.22 7.86 13.92
N TRP A 213 -0.07 8.00 13.63
CA TRP A 213 -0.70 7.41 12.44
C TRP A 213 -0.10 8.00 11.17
N ASP A 214 0.26 7.12 10.23
CA ASP A 214 0.88 7.45 8.93
C ASP A 214 2.18 8.26 9.02
N GLN A 215 2.81 8.28 10.20
CA GLN A 215 4.15 8.84 10.41
C GLN A 215 5.20 7.74 10.31
N TRP A 216 5.88 7.68 9.17
CA TRP A 216 6.94 6.70 8.90
C TRP A 216 8.31 7.28 9.19
N ASP A 217 8.98 6.72 10.19
CA ASP A 217 10.35 7.07 10.54
C ASP A 217 11.34 6.12 9.82
N PRO A 218 12.40 6.64 9.17
CA PRO A 218 13.39 5.80 8.53
C PRO A 218 14.24 5.09 9.60
N CYS A 219 14.42 3.76 9.45
CA CYS A 219 15.27 2.98 10.34
C CYS A 219 16.64 2.73 9.69
N PHE A 220 16.68 2.07 8.54
CA PHE A 220 17.92 1.85 7.78
C PHE A 220 17.68 1.70 6.27
N THR A 221 18.75 1.89 5.50
CA THR A 221 18.82 1.57 4.07
C THR A 221 20.05 0.72 3.83
N LEU A 222 19.85 -0.44 3.21
CA LEU A 222 20.89 -1.36 2.79
C LEU A 222 21.11 -1.21 1.29
N TYR A 223 22.37 -1.30 0.89
CA TYR A 223 22.80 -1.26 -0.50
C TYR A 223 23.42 -2.60 -0.90
N ASP A 224 23.46 -2.88 -2.20
CA ASP A 224 24.03 -4.11 -2.76
C ASP A 224 23.42 -5.42 -2.21
N VAL A 225 22.19 -5.35 -1.68
CA VAL A 225 21.44 -6.52 -1.20
C VAL A 225 20.97 -7.35 -2.39
N LYS A 226 21.31 -8.63 -2.38
CA LYS A 226 20.89 -9.61 -3.38
C LYS A 226 19.98 -10.64 -2.74
N LEU A 227 18.68 -10.39 -2.78
CA LEU A 227 17.71 -11.40 -2.36
C LEU A 227 17.74 -12.61 -3.32
N PRO A 228 17.59 -13.84 -2.80
CA PRO A 228 17.37 -15.03 -3.62
C PRO A 228 16.28 -14.80 -4.69
N PRO A 229 16.37 -15.41 -5.88
CA PRO A 229 15.34 -15.27 -6.91
C PRO A 229 13.94 -15.70 -6.45
N LEU A 230 13.90 -16.69 -5.56
CA LEU A 230 12.70 -17.17 -4.88
C LEU A 230 12.87 -16.89 -3.39
N SER A 231 12.24 -15.83 -2.89
CA SER A 231 12.27 -15.46 -1.48
C SER A 231 10.88 -15.59 -0.87
N TYR A 232 10.76 -16.35 0.19
CA TYR A 232 9.55 -16.43 1.00
C TYR A 232 9.52 -15.28 2.01
N LEU A 233 8.33 -14.74 2.20
CA LEU A 233 8.04 -13.83 3.30
C LEU A 233 7.68 -14.66 4.54
N GLY A 234 8.32 -14.37 5.66
CA GLY A 234 8.07 -15.06 6.94
C GLY A 234 8.10 -14.12 8.13
N PHE A 235 7.44 -14.56 9.19
CA PHE A 235 7.44 -13.95 10.50
C PHE A 235 7.63 -15.06 11.53
N THR A 236 8.56 -14.90 12.44
CA THR A 236 8.80 -15.87 13.52
C THR A 236 9.02 -15.13 14.83
N ALA A 237 8.69 -15.75 15.95
CA ALA A 237 8.99 -15.21 17.26
C ALA A 237 9.41 -16.32 18.22
N VAL A 238 10.15 -15.93 19.25
CA VAL A 238 10.59 -16.83 20.33
C VAL A 238 10.43 -16.15 21.68
N THR A 239 10.15 -16.94 22.71
CA THR A 239 10.25 -16.50 24.11
C THR A 239 11.21 -17.41 24.87
N GLY A 240 12.06 -16.81 25.70
CA GLY A 240 13.01 -17.50 26.56
C GLY A 240 12.48 -17.65 27.98
N GLU A 241 13.34 -17.33 28.96
CA GLU A 241 12.93 -17.17 30.37
C GLU A 241 12.05 -15.93 30.57
N VAL A 242 12.31 -14.90 29.77
CA VAL A 242 11.46 -13.72 29.61
C VAL A 242 10.58 -13.87 28.37
N HIS A 243 9.44 -13.21 28.37
CA HIS A 243 8.41 -13.42 27.37
C HIS A 243 7.58 -12.16 27.13
N ASP A 244 7.05 -12.05 25.92
CA ASP A 244 6.04 -11.08 25.49
C ASP A 244 5.09 -11.78 24.50
N ASN A 245 3.91 -11.19 24.31
CA ASN A 245 3.08 -11.51 23.16
C ASN A 245 3.68 -10.86 21.91
N HIS A 246 3.79 -11.63 20.83
CA HIS A 246 4.25 -11.15 19.53
C HIS A 246 3.14 -11.38 18.50
N ASP A 247 2.39 -10.32 18.20
CA ASP A 247 1.19 -10.39 17.37
C ASP A 247 1.45 -9.75 15.99
N ILE A 248 1.09 -10.44 14.91
CA ILE A 248 1.01 -9.91 13.53
C ILE A 248 -0.47 -9.64 13.22
N ILE A 249 -0.81 -8.37 13.02
CA ILE A 249 -2.18 -7.91 12.82
C ILE A 249 -2.52 -7.91 11.33
N SER A 250 -1.64 -7.42 10.47
CA SER A 250 -1.84 -7.49 9.02
C SER A 250 -0.52 -7.50 8.28
N VAL A 251 -0.55 -8.03 7.06
CA VAL A 251 0.54 -7.97 6.09
C VAL A 251 -0.08 -7.62 4.76
N THR A 252 0.44 -6.58 4.11
CA THR A 252 0.08 -6.18 2.75
C THR A 252 1.35 -6.12 1.94
N THR A 253 1.37 -6.84 0.82
CA THR A 253 2.49 -6.81 -0.11
C THR A 253 2.00 -6.29 -1.45
N SER A 254 2.79 -5.42 -2.08
CA SER A 254 2.51 -4.90 -3.42
C SER A 254 3.77 -4.94 -4.28
N THR A 255 3.62 -5.16 -5.59
CA THR A 255 4.68 -4.86 -6.55
C THR A 255 4.81 -3.36 -6.72
N MET A 256 5.97 -2.90 -7.18
CA MET A 256 6.18 -1.49 -7.50
C MET A 256 6.78 -1.32 -8.90
N ALA A 257 6.44 -0.22 -9.56
CA ALA A 257 7.19 0.29 -10.68
C ALA A 257 8.67 0.53 -10.29
N LYS A 258 9.55 0.55 -11.29
CA LYS A 258 10.96 0.89 -11.06
C LYS A 258 11.06 2.26 -10.37
N ALA A 259 11.99 2.39 -9.40
CA ALA A 259 12.35 3.67 -8.82
C ALA A 259 12.86 4.62 -9.94
N GLY A 260 11.98 5.45 -10.49
CA GLY A 260 12.33 6.37 -11.58
C GLY A 260 11.31 6.64 -12.67
N TYR A 261 10.06 6.17 -12.59
CA TYR A 261 9.02 6.56 -13.56
C TYR A 261 7.66 6.85 -12.92
N SER A 262 7.60 7.79 -11.95
CA SER A 262 6.43 8.67 -11.95
C SER A 262 6.58 9.56 -13.18
N GLN A 263 6.02 9.14 -14.31
CA GLN A 263 5.85 10.06 -15.42
C GLN A 263 4.86 11.14 -14.98
N LYS A 264 5.38 12.21 -14.37
CA LYS A 264 4.95 13.53 -14.79
C LYS A 264 5.40 13.70 -16.24
N GLN A 265 4.71 13.03 -17.17
CA GLN A 265 4.59 13.58 -18.51
C GLN A 265 3.79 14.88 -18.33
N ALA A 266 4.50 15.94 -18.00
CA ALA A 266 4.09 17.26 -18.45
C ALA A 266 4.04 17.15 -19.96
N ASN A 267 2.84 16.89 -20.48
CA ASN A 267 2.57 16.84 -21.89
C ASN A 267 2.85 18.25 -22.41
N ASN A 268 4.08 18.48 -22.88
CA ASN A 268 4.58 19.75 -23.42
C ASN A 268 3.96 20.08 -24.80
N ASN A 269 2.71 19.68 -25.01
CA ASN A 269 1.88 20.04 -26.15
C ASN A 269 0.67 20.89 -25.72
N THR A 270 0.84 21.70 -24.66
CA THR A 270 -0.07 22.81 -24.42
C THR A 270 0.51 24.05 -25.08
N PRO A 271 -0.10 24.62 -26.14
CA PRO A 271 0.32 25.91 -26.65
C PRO A 271 0.27 26.93 -25.50
N PRO A 272 1.20 27.90 -25.44
CA PRO A 272 1.20 28.90 -24.38
C PRO A 272 -0.20 29.53 -24.31
N PRO A 273 -0.75 29.77 -23.10
CA PRO A 273 -2.08 30.30 -22.95
C PRO A 273 -2.16 31.62 -23.73
N GLN A 274 -2.92 31.61 -24.82
CA GLN A 274 -3.26 32.83 -25.54
C GLN A 274 -3.96 33.73 -24.52
N LYS A 275 -3.30 34.83 -24.14
CA LYS A 275 -3.92 35.94 -23.43
C LYS A 275 -5.15 36.35 -24.25
N LYS A 276 -6.33 35.92 -23.83
CA LYS A 276 -7.60 36.37 -24.39
C LYS A 276 -7.70 37.85 -24.05
N THR A 277 -7.32 38.69 -25.01
CA THR A 277 -7.55 40.13 -24.95
C THR A 277 -9.05 40.35 -24.79
N GLY A 278 -9.42 40.95 -23.68
CA GLY A 278 -10.80 41.19 -23.25
C GLY A 278 -11.55 42.20 -24.10
N VAL A 279 -11.37 42.23 -25.41
CA VAL A 279 -12.11 43.10 -26.35
C VAL A 279 -13.29 42.34 -26.98
N MET A 280 -13.17 41.02 -27.15
CA MET A 280 -14.20 40.23 -27.85
C MET A 280 -15.44 39.91 -27.00
N TRP A 281 -15.34 39.94 -25.66
CA TRP A 281 -16.52 39.81 -24.78
C TRP A 281 -17.34 41.11 -24.71
N TYR A 282 -16.69 42.29 -24.70
CA TYR A 282 -17.38 43.58 -24.73
C TYR A 282 -18.18 43.78 -26.02
N LEU A 283 -17.63 43.39 -27.17
CA LEU A 283 -18.36 43.47 -28.45
C LEU A 283 -19.58 42.55 -28.49
N LYS A 284 -19.49 41.35 -27.91
CA LYS A 284 -20.64 40.43 -27.79
C LYS A 284 -21.71 40.94 -26.82
N PHE A 285 -21.30 41.56 -25.71
CA PHE A 285 -22.24 42.18 -24.75
C PHE A 285 -22.97 43.39 -25.36
N LEU A 286 -22.26 44.27 -26.08
CA LEU A 286 -22.87 45.42 -26.74
C LEU A 286 -23.86 45.00 -27.84
N ALA A 287 -23.55 43.96 -28.61
CA ALA A 287 -24.48 43.41 -29.61
C ALA A 287 -25.75 42.83 -28.96
N ALA A 288 -25.61 42.10 -27.84
CA ALA A 288 -26.76 41.55 -27.10
C ALA A 288 -27.65 42.65 -26.50
N CYS A 289 -27.06 43.71 -25.93
CA CYS A 289 -27.81 44.86 -25.44
C CYS A 289 -28.53 45.62 -26.56
N GLY A 290 -27.90 45.78 -27.72
CA GLY A 290 -28.52 46.42 -28.89
C GLY A 290 -29.77 45.69 -29.38
N VAL A 291 -29.71 44.35 -29.46
CA VAL A 291 -30.87 43.52 -29.85
C VAL A 291 -31.99 43.63 -28.82
N PHE A 292 -31.67 43.65 -27.52
CA PHE A 292 -32.66 43.76 -26.46
C PHE A 292 -33.38 45.13 -26.47
N VAL A 293 -32.65 46.22 -26.71
CA VAL A 293 -33.23 47.56 -26.86
C VAL A 293 -34.11 47.66 -28.10
N ALA A 294 -33.69 47.06 -29.23
CA ALA A 294 -34.51 47.03 -30.44
C ALA A 294 -35.82 46.26 -30.24
N LEU A 295 -35.79 45.13 -29.52
CA LEU A 295 -36.99 44.37 -29.18
C LEU A 295 -37.93 45.15 -28.25
N ILE A 296 -37.40 45.87 -27.27
CA ILE A 296 -38.22 46.73 -26.39
C ILE A 296 -38.84 47.89 -27.17
N MET A 297 -38.11 48.52 -28.08
CA MET A 297 -38.65 49.59 -28.93
C MET A 297 -39.71 49.06 -29.91
N ALA A 298 -39.49 47.91 -30.54
CA ALA A 298 -40.49 47.27 -31.39
C ALA A 298 -41.76 46.91 -30.62
N PHE A 299 -41.62 46.41 -29.39
CA PHE A 299 -42.77 46.11 -28.52
C PHE A 299 -43.53 47.37 -28.09
N LYS A 300 -42.83 48.47 -27.77
CA LYS A 300 -43.46 49.76 -27.46
C LYS A 300 -44.16 50.38 -28.68
N LEU A 301 -43.58 50.29 -29.87
CA LEU A 301 -44.20 50.79 -31.11
C LEU A 301 -45.43 49.96 -31.50
N SER A 302 -45.39 48.63 -31.35
CA SER A 302 -46.54 47.74 -31.55
C SER A 302 -47.69 48.05 -30.58
N LYS A 303 -47.37 48.39 -29.32
CA LYS A 303 -48.38 48.75 -28.31
C LYS A 303 -48.99 50.14 -28.51
N ASN A 304 -48.23 51.11 -29.03
CA ASN A 304 -48.74 52.44 -29.36
C ASN A 304 -49.56 52.48 -30.67
N SER A 305 -49.40 51.51 -31.57
CA SER A 305 -50.20 51.41 -32.80
C SER A 305 -51.62 50.83 -32.57
N ASN A 306 -51.87 50.16 -31.44
CA ASN A 306 -53.15 49.53 -31.11
C ASN A 306 -54.01 50.34 -30.11
N GLY A 307 -53.68 51.61 -29.90
CA GLY A 307 -54.35 52.51 -28.94
C GLY A 307 -55.30 53.55 -29.56
N GLY A 308 -55.76 53.37 -30.80
CA GLY A 308 -56.58 54.37 -31.49
C GLY A 308 -57.55 53.80 -32.51
N SER A 309 -58.65 53.21 -32.06
CA SER A 309 -59.99 53.39 -32.65
C SER A 309 -61.03 52.68 -31.78
N LYS A 310 -61.74 53.47 -30.95
CA LYS A 310 -63.05 53.12 -30.42
C LYS A 310 -64.07 53.86 -31.29
N HIS A 311 -64.94 53.12 -31.98
CA HIS A 311 -66.24 53.61 -32.44
C HIS A 311 -67.30 52.77 -31.74
N PHE A 312 -67.92 53.36 -30.73
CA PHE A 312 -69.35 53.67 -30.71
C PHE A 312 -69.51 55.01 -29.98
#